data_AF-A0A0F8WI24-F1
#
_entry.id   AF-A0A0F8WI24-F1
#
_cell.length_a   1.000
_cell.length_b   1.000
_cell.length_c   1.000
_cell.angle_alpha   90.00
_cell.angle_beta   90.00
_cell.angle_gamma   90.00
#
_symmetry.space_group_name_H-M   'P 1'
#
loop_
_entity.id
_entity.type
_entity.pdbx_description
1 polymer ?
#
loop_
_entity_poly.entity_id
_entity_poly.type
_entity_poly.pdbx_seq_one_letter_code
_entity_poly.pdbx_strand_id
1 'polypeptide(L)'
;MKQWKRGKPFSPGAIIRILERDNKQCVYCGSPAWMVDHVIPRRDNGPPITSNGVAVCHRCNIRKGARMREKYLVPAILHLMNCKEDVRWMDTHYGDSEAKEKRPGGG
;
A
#
# COMPACT_ATOMS: atom_id res chain seq x y z
N MET A 1 -2.28 -15.87 14.97
CA MET A 1 -2.23 -15.31 13.60
C MET A 1 -2.79 -13.90 13.61
N LYS A 2 -2.06 -12.86 13.16
CA LYS A 2 -2.58 -11.48 13.12
C LYS A 2 -3.71 -11.39 12.10
N GLN A 3 -4.92 -11.01 12.54
CA GLN A 3 -6.07 -10.80 11.67
C GLN A 3 -6.03 -9.38 11.10
N TRP A 4 -5.71 -9.25 9.81
CA TRP A 4 -5.60 -7.96 9.13
C TRP A 4 -6.98 -7.49 8.62
N LYS A 5 -7.40 -6.25 8.96
CA LYS A 5 -8.68 -5.68 8.52
C LYS A 5 -8.60 -5.19 7.06
N ARG A 6 -8.83 -6.05 6.07
CA ARG A 6 -8.69 -5.75 4.63
C ARG A 6 -9.66 -4.68 4.11
N GLY A 7 -9.23 -3.89 3.12
CA GLY A 7 -10.10 -2.99 2.34
C GLY A 7 -10.66 -1.78 3.10
N LYS A 8 -10.17 -1.50 4.31
CA LYS A 8 -10.59 -0.38 5.16
C LYS A 8 -9.68 0.85 4.98
N PRO A 9 -10.12 2.06 5.36
CA PRO A 9 -9.23 3.22 5.44
C PRO A 9 -8.21 3.09 6.59
N PHE A 10 -7.11 3.84 6.50
CA PHE A 10 -6.16 3.99 7.60
C PHE A 10 -6.80 4.68 8.80
N SER A 11 -6.38 4.30 10.01
CA SER A 11 -6.73 5.08 11.22
C SER A 11 -5.99 6.41 11.24
N PRO A 12 -6.47 7.44 11.97
CA PRO A 12 -5.76 8.71 12.10
C PRO A 12 -4.31 8.56 12.59
N GLY A 13 -4.08 7.68 13.58
CA GLY A 13 -2.73 7.41 14.09
C GLY A 13 -1.80 6.76 13.05
N ALA A 14 -2.33 5.89 12.18
CA ALA A 14 -1.56 5.32 11.09
C ALA A 14 -1.21 6.40 10.04
N ILE A 15 -2.14 7.30 9.72
CA ILE A 15 -1.91 8.41 8.79
C ILE A 15 -0.77 9.30 9.30
N ILE A 16 -0.81 9.71 10.57
CA ILE A 16 0.22 10.56 11.18
C ILE A 16 1.60 9.87 11.08
N ARG A 17 1.69 8.60 11.51
CA ARG A 17 2.95 7.84 11.46
C ARG A 17 3.53 7.73 10.06
N ILE A 18 2.69 7.51 9.05
CA ILE A 18 3.15 7.40 7.65
C ILE A 18 3.67 8.75 7.15
N LEU A 19 2.95 9.85 7.42
CA LEU A 19 3.37 11.19 7.00
C LEU A 19 4.69 11.60 7.68
N GLU A 20 4.88 11.24 8.95
CA GLU A 20 6.14 11.49 9.68
C GLU A 20 7.29 10.64 9.13
N ARG A 21 7.08 9.33 8.95
CA ARG A 21 8.07 8.41 8.38
C ARG A 21 8.55 8.86 7.00
N ASP A 22 7.64 9.33 6.17
CA ASP A 22 7.92 9.73 4.79
C ASP A 22 8.34 11.21 4.68
N ASN A 23 8.63 11.85 5.82
CA ASN A 23 9.06 13.24 5.93
C ASN A 23 8.14 14.22 5.18
N LYS A 24 6.82 13.93 5.16
CA LYS A 24 5.78 14.68 4.43
C LYS A 24 6.13 14.93 2.95
N GLN A 25 6.87 14.02 2.34
CA GLN A 25 7.25 14.06 0.93
C GLN A 25 6.56 12.94 0.16
N CYS A 26 6.13 13.24 -1.06
CA CYS A 26 5.47 12.28 -1.91
C CYS A 26 6.48 11.22 -2.36
N VAL A 27 6.24 9.97 -1.99
CA VAL A 27 7.12 8.84 -2.36
C VAL A 27 7.23 8.66 -3.88
N TYR A 28 6.26 9.14 -4.66
CA TYR A 28 6.26 9.01 -6.11
C TYR A 28 6.97 10.13 -6.87
N CYS A 29 7.07 11.34 -6.30
CA CYS A 29 7.61 12.49 -7.04
C CYS A 29 8.38 13.51 -6.21
N GLY A 30 8.59 13.29 -4.91
CA GLY A 30 9.32 14.17 -4.00
C GLY A 30 8.58 15.45 -3.56
N SER A 31 7.49 15.83 -4.23
CA SER A 31 6.73 17.03 -3.87
C SER A 31 6.11 16.92 -2.46
N PRO A 32 5.79 18.04 -1.77
CA PRO A 32 5.11 18.00 -0.49
C PRO A 32 3.82 17.16 -0.52
N ALA A 33 3.60 16.39 0.55
CA ALA A 33 2.52 15.44 0.68
C ALA A 33 1.79 15.58 2.04
N TRP A 34 0.48 15.47 1.99
CA TRP A 34 -0.43 15.56 3.15
C TRP A 34 -1.50 14.45 3.12
N MET A 35 -1.40 13.52 2.18
CA MET A 35 -2.29 12.37 2.08
C MET A 35 -1.48 11.09 2.14
N VAL A 36 -2.18 10.00 2.44
CA VAL A 36 -1.63 8.66 2.47
C VAL A 36 -2.37 7.81 1.43
N ASP A 37 -1.62 7.13 0.59
CA ASP A 37 -2.14 6.18 -0.38
C ASP A 37 -1.78 4.74 0.02
N HIS A 38 -2.67 3.81 -0.33
CA HIS A 38 -2.39 2.40 -0.16
C HIS A 38 -1.51 1.91 -1.33
N VAL A 39 -0.35 1.34 -1.01
CA VAL A 39 0.55 0.74 -1.99
C VAL A 39 -0.19 -0.36 -2.76
N ILE A 40 -0.77 -1.30 -2.03
CA ILE A 40 -1.77 -2.24 -2.52
C ILE A 40 -3.17 -1.63 -2.31
N PRO A 41 -3.92 -1.30 -3.37
CA PRO A 41 -5.20 -0.62 -3.25
C PRO A 41 -6.21 -1.36 -2.37
N ARG A 42 -7.10 -0.59 -1.73
CA ARG A 42 -8.22 -1.14 -0.93
C ARG A 42 -9.10 -2.10 -1.73
N ARG A 43 -9.34 -1.81 -3.02
CA ARG A 43 -10.14 -2.68 -3.90
C ARG A 43 -9.52 -4.06 -4.07
N ASP A 44 -8.19 -4.14 -3.99
CA ASP A 44 -7.42 -5.37 -4.12
C ASP A 44 -7.14 -5.98 -2.74
N ASN A 45 -7.95 -5.62 -1.73
CA ASN A 45 -7.86 -6.09 -0.34
C ASN A 45 -6.59 -5.68 0.42
N GLY A 46 -5.92 -4.60 0.02
CA GLY A 46 -4.79 -4.05 0.77
C GLY A 46 -5.17 -3.74 2.23
N PRO A 47 -4.35 -4.15 3.22
CA PRO A 47 -4.60 -3.87 4.63
C PRO A 47 -4.25 -2.40 4.98
N PRO A 48 -4.94 -1.78 5.95
CA PRO A 48 -4.71 -0.40 6.40
C PRO A 48 -3.58 -0.33 7.43
N ILE A 49 -2.40 -0.80 7.05
CA ILE A 49 -1.22 -0.90 7.93
C ILE A 49 -0.11 0.03 7.43
N THR A 50 0.76 0.50 8.32
CA THR A 50 1.80 1.48 7.95
C THR A 50 2.71 0.98 6.83
N SER A 51 3.02 -0.31 6.80
CA SER A 51 3.80 -0.96 5.74
C SER A 51 3.03 -1.22 4.43
N ASN A 52 1.77 -0.78 4.32
CA ASN A 52 1.00 -0.70 3.06
C ASN A 52 0.62 0.75 2.72
N GLY A 53 1.10 1.73 3.47
CA GLY A 53 0.75 3.13 3.26
C GLY A 53 1.97 3.98 2.96
N VAL A 54 1.86 4.92 2.03
CA VAL A 54 2.91 5.90 1.71
C VAL A 54 2.34 7.30 1.58
N ALA A 55 3.13 8.31 1.93
CA ALA A 55 2.78 9.70 1.74
C ALA A 55 2.73 10.03 0.24
N VAL A 56 1.66 10.72 -0.16
CA VAL A 56 1.40 11.07 -1.55
C VAL A 56 0.87 12.49 -1.69
N CYS A 57 1.28 13.19 -2.75
CA CYS A 57 0.71 14.48 -3.12
C CYS A 57 -0.64 14.31 -3.84
N HIS A 58 -1.43 15.38 -3.91
CA HIS A 58 -2.74 15.36 -4.57
C HIS A 58 -2.72 14.86 -6.02
N ARG A 59 -1.79 15.41 -6.81
CA ARG A 59 -1.62 15.05 -8.22
C ARG A 59 -1.32 13.55 -8.42
N CYS A 60 -0.38 13.00 -7.67
CA CYS A 60 -0.01 11.60 -7.81
C CYS A 60 -1.11 10.66 -7.29
N ASN A 61 -1.81 11.03 -6.20
CA ASN A 61 -2.89 10.23 -5.66
C ASN A 61 -4.02 10.02 -6.67
N ILE A 62 -4.46 11.10 -7.33
CA ILE A 62 -5.47 11.03 -8.40
C ILE A 62 -4.94 10.24 -9.60
N ARG A 63 -3.69 10.49 -10.02
CA ARG A 63 -3.11 9.82 -11.19
C ARG A 63 -2.94 8.32 -10.98
N LYS A 64 -2.62 7.88 -9.77
CA LYS A 64 -2.59 6.45 -9.43
C LYS A 64 -4.00 5.88 -9.35
N GLY A 65 -4.87 6.50 -8.56
CA GLY A 65 -6.21 6.00 -8.27
C GLY A 65 -6.17 4.60 -7.65
N ALA A 66 -7.22 3.81 -7.86
CA ALA A 66 -7.30 2.43 -7.36
C ALA A 66 -6.56 1.40 -8.24
N ARG A 67 -5.45 1.79 -8.87
CA ARG A 67 -4.70 0.94 -9.81
C ARG A 67 -3.37 0.50 -9.20
N MET A 68 -3.08 -0.78 -9.36
CA MET A 68 -1.75 -1.35 -9.16
C MET A 68 -0.97 -1.22 -10.46
N ARG A 69 0.06 -0.36 -10.50
CA ARG A 69 0.97 -0.23 -11.64
C ARG A 69 2.40 -0.20 -11.12
N GLU A 70 3.30 -0.84 -11.84
CA GLU A 70 4.72 -0.97 -11.49
C GLU A 70 5.37 0.37 -11.14
N LYS A 71 5.12 1.41 -11.94
CA LYS A 71 5.63 2.78 -11.72
C LYS A 71 5.25 3.43 -10.38
N TYR A 72 4.31 2.84 -9.63
CA TYR A 72 3.95 3.25 -8.28
C TYR A 72 4.30 2.18 -7.24
N LEU A 73 4.15 0.90 -7.61
CA LEU A 73 4.41 -0.21 -6.71
C LEU A 73 5.90 -0.31 -6.34
N VAL A 74 6.78 -0.28 -7.34
CA VAL A 74 8.24 -0.39 -7.14
C VAL A 74 8.79 0.73 -6.25
N PRO A 75 8.58 2.04 -6.55
CA PRO A 75 9.10 3.09 -5.68
C PRO A 75 8.51 3.04 -4.27
N ALA A 76 7.24 2.66 -4.11
CA ALA A 76 6.65 2.52 -2.79
C ALA A 76 7.29 1.38 -1.98
N ILE A 77 7.48 0.20 -2.56
CA ILE A 77 8.10 -0.95 -1.86
C ILE A 77 9.55 -0.61 -1.49
N LEU A 78 10.34 -0.08 -2.43
CA LEU A 78 11.72 0.30 -2.17
C LEU A 78 11.83 1.34 -1.05
N HIS A 79 10.94 2.35 -1.06
CA HIS A 79 10.87 3.35 0.00
C HIS A 79 10.55 2.71 1.35
N LEU A 80 9.53 1.85 1.43
CA LEU A 80 9.14 1.15 2.66
C LEU A 80 10.28 0.29 3.22
N MET A 81 11.00 -0.43 2.35
CA MET A 81 12.17 -1.22 2.73
C MET A 81 13.29 -0.32 3.28
N ASN A 82 13.56 0.81 2.63
CA ASN A 82 14.54 1.79 3.11
C ASN A 82 14.16 2.40 4.47
N CYS A 83 12.86 2.59 4.72
CA CYS A 83 12.31 2.99 6.02
C CYS A 83 12.22 1.85 7.05
N LYS A 84 12.72 0.64 6.72
CA LYS A 84 12.70 -0.55 7.59
C LYS A 84 11.30 -1.01 8.00
N GLU A 85 10.29 -0.74 7.17
CA GLU A 85 8.95 -1.28 7.36
C GLU A 85 8.92 -2.77 6.99
N ASP A 86 8.12 -3.55 7.73
CA ASP A 86 7.94 -4.97 7.42
C ASP A 86 6.99 -5.12 6.23
N VAL A 87 7.53 -5.42 5.04
CA VAL A 87 6.77 -5.67 3.80
C VAL A 87 6.47 -7.15 3.55
N ARG A 88 6.94 -8.08 4.40
CA ARG A 88 6.74 -9.54 4.22
C ARG A 88 5.27 -9.97 4.32
N TRP A 89 4.39 -9.10 4.83
CA TRP A 89 2.94 -9.35 4.76
C TRP A 89 2.46 -9.47 3.30
N MET A 90 3.19 -8.92 2.33
CA MET A 90 2.89 -9.04 0.91
C MET A 90 3.04 -10.48 0.41
N ASP A 91 4.00 -11.25 0.94
CA ASP A 91 4.18 -12.67 0.60
C ASP A 91 2.93 -13.48 0.95
N THR A 92 2.27 -13.15 2.05
CA THR A 92 1.01 -13.80 2.43
C THR A 92 -0.22 -13.35 1.61
N HIS A 93 -0.11 -12.28 0.82
CA HIS A 93 -1.19 -11.75 -0.03
C HIS A 93 -0.99 -12.03 -1.53
N TYR A 94 0.26 -12.15 -1.98
CA TYR A 94 0.65 -12.31 -3.39
C TYR A 94 1.72 -13.38 -3.63
N GLY A 95 2.32 -13.95 -2.58
CA GLY A 95 3.13 -15.16 -2.69
C GLY A 95 2.23 -16.37 -2.97
N ASP A 96 2.71 -17.22 -3.86
CA ASP A 96 2.07 -18.40 -4.47
C ASP A 96 0.99 -18.12 -5.51
N SER A 97 1.46 -17.79 -6.71
CA SER A 97 0.71 -17.94 -7.96
C SER A 97 0.35 -19.40 -8.30
N GLU A 98 0.90 -20.39 -7.61
CA GLU A 98 0.55 -21.81 -7.85
C GLU A 98 -0.72 -22.27 -7.09
N ALA A 99 -1.24 -21.52 -6.12
CA ALA A 99 -2.38 -21.96 -5.31
C ALA A 99 -3.77 -21.47 -5.79
N LYS A 100 -3.86 -20.68 -6.87
CA LYS A 100 -5.11 -20.06 -7.34
C LYS A 100 -5.78 -20.72 -8.54
N GLU A 101 -5.26 -21.83 -9.05
CA GLU A 101 -5.99 -22.69 -9.99
C GLU A 101 -6.89 -23.66 -9.22
N LYS A 102 -8.01 -23.14 -8.69
CA LYS A 102 -9.23 -23.87 -8.28
C LYS A 102 -10.22 -22.85 -7.71
N ARG A 103 -10.76 -21.98 -8.57
CA ARG A 103 -12.10 -21.43 -8.32
C ARG A 103 -13.07 -22.47 -8.89
N PRO A 104 -13.89 -23.18 -8.08
CA PRO A 104 -14.98 -23.94 -8.66
C PRO A 104 -15.90 -22.95 -9.37
N GLY A 105 -16.19 -23.23 -10.63
CA GLY A 105 -17.14 -22.48 -11.42
C GLY A 105 -18.47 -22.38 -10.69
N GLY A 106 -19.05 -21.19 -10.69
CA GLY A 106 -20.46 -21.03 -10.34
C GLY A 106 -21.29 -21.74 -11.40
N GLY A 107 -22.03 -22.74 -10.96
CA GLY A 107 -23.14 -23.42 -11.62
C GLY A 107 -24.18 -23.72 -10.57
#